data_AF-A0A6L6LAS6-F1
#
_entry.id   AF-A0A6L6LAS6-F1
#
_cell.length_a   1.000
_cell.length_b   1.000
_cell.length_c   1.000
_cell.angle_alpha   90.00
_cell.angle_beta   90.00
_cell.angle_gamma   90.00
#
_symmetry.space_group_name_H-M   'P 1'
#
loop_
_entity.id
_entity.type
_entity.pdbx_description
1 polymer ?
#
loop_
_entity_poly.entity_id
_entity_poly.type
_entity_poly.pdbx_seq_one_letter_code
_entity_poly.pdbx_strand_id
1 'polypeptide(L)'
;MIQYTRDFNNVPIFNLIKLSKEEMRDFIKKNVDEEDVKELLFTSINGSERFVQIINTPLILSRLIEIVRYKKEIPHSEGEIIAEFLNCLLVREKEEKQDARLDIKRIIYLLRMIAFESLEKKEANSGMTESEVLKYCSKSMDTYRFQYDALYALDIVLQLGILEKREDLYVFSHQAYQDYYYAMEELAVIQS
;
A
#
# COMPACT_ATOMS: atom_id res chain seq x y z
N MET A 1 -3.68 44.54 -6.73
CA MET A 1 -3.42 43.17 -6.24
C MET A 1 -4.72 42.66 -5.63
N ILE A 2 -5.42 41.75 -6.30
CA ILE A 2 -6.64 41.15 -5.76
C ILE A 2 -6.22 39.88 -5.02
N GLN A 3 -6.26 39.93 -3.69
CA GLN A 3 -5.99 38.79 -2.83
C GLN A 3 -7.27 37.95 -2.80
N TYR A 4 -7.28 36.84 -3.54
CA TYR A 4 -8.35 35.85 -3.46
C TYR A 4 -8.27 35.11 -2.12
N THR A 5 -8.81 35.70 -1.05
CA THR A 5 -9.22 34.94 0.13
C THR A 5 -10.40 34.08 -0.29
N ARG A 6 -10.15 32.80 -0.60
CA ARG A 6 -11.23 31.81 -0.74
C ARG A 6 -11.88 31.68 0.62
N ASP A 7 -13.08 32.25 0.75
CA ASP A 7 -13.86 32.23 1.97
C ASP A 7 -14.54 30.86 2.12
N PHE A 8 -13.91 29.97 2.89
CA PHE A 8 -14.45 28.63 3.19
C PHE A 8 -15.39 28.63 4.41
N ASN A 9 -15.72 29.79 4.98
CA ASN A 9 -16.47 29.89 6.25
C ASN A 9 -17.89 29.27 6.20
N ASN A 10 -18.46 29.07 5.01
CA ASN A 10 -19.79 28.49 4.82
C ASN A 10 -19.80 27.10 4.16
N VAL A 11 -18.64 26.45 4.00
CA VAL A 11 -18.58 25.10 3.44
C VAL A 11 -18.65 24.10 4.60
N PRO A 12 -19.62 23.17 4.60
CA PRO A 12 -19.68 22.14 5.62
C PRO A 12 -18.43 21.24 5.54
N ILE A 13 -17.69 21.15 6.64
CA ILE A 13 -16.52 20.29 6.77
C ILE A 13 -17.00 18.95 7.33
N PHE A 14 -16.79 17.88 6.57
CA PHE A 14 -17.05 16.53 7.00
C PHE A 14 -15.72 15.85 7.34
N ASN A 15 -15.59 15.39 8.57
CA ASN A 15 -14.44 14.61 9.00
C ASN A 15 -14.73 13.13 8.82
N LEU A 16 -13.85 12.42 8.13
CA LEU A 16 -13.89 10.97 8.10
C LEU A 16 -13.52 10.45 9.49
N ILE A 17 -14.47 9.79 10.14
CA ILE A 17 -14.27 9.21 11.46
C ILE A 17 -13.66 7.81 11.37
N LYS A 18 -12.85 7.47 12.36
CA LYS A 18 -12.34 6.10 12.55
C LYS A 18 -13.49 5.18 12.92
N LEU A 19 -13.38 3.91 12.51
CA LEU A 19 -14.36 2.87 12.83
C LEU A 19 -14.36 2.59 14.33
N SER A 20 -15.55 2.56 14.91
CA SER A 20 -15.79 1.98 16.22
C SER A 20 -15.64 0.46 16.19
N LYS A 21 -15.50 -0.17 17.37
CA LYS A 21 -15.46 -1.64 17.48
C LYS A 21 -16.68 -2.32 16.86
N GLU A 22 -17.86 -1.71 16.98
CA GLU A 22 -19.11 -2.24 16.43
C GLU A 22 -19.10 -2.16 14.90
N GLU A 23 -18.70 -1.02 14.33
CA GLU A 23 -18.57 -0.86 12.88
C GLU A 23 -17.51 -1.79 12.29
N MET A 24 -16.38 -2.01 13.00
CA MET A 24 -15.38 -2.99 12.59
C MET A 24 -15.94 -4.41 12.57
N ARG A 25 -16.73 -4.79 13.58
CA ARG A 25 -17.37 -6.11 13.62
C ARG A 25 -18.35 -6.28 12.47
N ASP A 26 -19.15 -5.26 12.19
CA ASP A 26 -20.09 -5.28 11.08
C ASP A 26 -19.37 -5.32 9.73
N PHE A 27 -18.26 -4.60 9.59
CA PHE A 27 -17.39 -4.66 8.42
C PHE A 27 -16.87 -6.08 8.20
N ILE A 28 -16.33 -6.73 9.24
CA ILE A 28 -15.82 -8.11 9.16
C ILE A 28 -16.95 -9.08 8.80
N LYS A 29 -18.09 -9.01 9.48
CA LYS A 29 -19.24 -9.92 9.22
C LYS A 29 -19.76 -9.82 7.79
N LYS A 30 -19.69 -8.64 7.18
CA LYS A 30 -20.18 -8.39 5.81
C LYS A 30 -19.18 -8.77 4.72
N ASN A 31 -17.88 -8.80 5.02
CA ASN A 31 -16.81 -8.97 4.02
C ASN A 31 -16.01 -10.27 4.20
N VAL A 32 -16.21 -10.99 5.29
CA VAL A 32 -15.55 -12.26 5.61
C VAL A 32 -16.62 -13.34 5.69
N ASP A 33 -16.42 -14.45 4.98
CA ASP A 33 -17.30 -15.61 5.04
C ASP A 33 -16.72 -16.69 5.97
N GLU A 34 -15.39 -16.80 5.97
CA GLU A 34 -14.60 -17.79 6.66
C GLU A 34 -14.66 -17.61 8.18
N GLU A 35 -15.22 -18.60 8.88
CA GLU A 35 -15.48 -18.48 10.32
C GLU A 35 -14.21 -18.47 11.17
N ASP A 36 -13.19 -19.22 10.76
CA ASP A 36 -11.88 -19.22 11.41
C ASP A 36 -11.18 -17.84 11.33
N VAL A 37 -11.30 -17.17 10.18
CA VAL A 37 -10.79 -15.79 9.99
C VAL A 37 -11.54 -14.81 10.89
N LYS A 38 -12.88 -14.91 10.93
CA LYS A 38 -13.70 -14.07 11.82
C LYS A 38 -13.32 -14.26 13.29
N GLU A 39 -13.19 -15.51 13.72
CA GLU A 39 -12.87 -15.84 15.10
C GLU A 39 -11.51 -15.25 15.51
N LEU A 40 -10.49 -15.37 14.66
CA LEU A 40 -9.17 -14.81 14.93
C LEU A 40 -9.21 -13.28 15.02
N LEU A 41 -9.91 -12.63 14.09
CA LEU A 41 -10.06 -11.16 14.07
C LEU A 41 -10.83 -10.66 15.31
N PHE A 42 -11.95 -11.30 15.65
CA PHE A 42 -12.75 -10.91 16.82
C PHE A 42 -12.02 -11.15 18.13
N THR A 43 -11.28 -12.26 18.24
CA THR A 43 -10.44 -12.53 19.41
C THR A 43 -9.40 -11.42 19.59
N SER A 44 -8.73 -11.02 18.49
CA SER A 44 -7.74 -9.95 18.51
C SER A 44 -8.32 -8.58 18.87
N ILE A 45 -9.50 -8.24 18.31
CA ILE A 45 -10.24 -7.00 18.60
C ILE A 45 -10.70 -6.94 20.06
N ASN A 46 -11.11 -8.07 20.63
CA ASN A 46 -11.58 -8.15 22.01
C ASN A 46 -10.42 -8.13 23.01
N GLY A 47 -9.26 -8.66 22.63
CA GLY A 47 -8.10 -8.79 23.51
C GLY A 47 -7.28 -7.52 23.74
N SER A 48 -7.40 -6.50 22.87
CA SER A 48 -6.53 -5.30 22.96
C SER A 48 -7.16 -4.02 22.41
N GLU A 49 -7.39 -3.03 23.29
CA GLU A 49 -7.80 -1.67 22.87
C GLU A 49 -6.74 -0.98 22.02
N ARG A 50 -5.46 -1.20 22.34
CA ARG A 50 -4.35 -0.67 21.54
C ARG A 50 -4.39 -1.20 20.12
N PHE A 51 -4.70 -2.50 19.95
CA PHE A 51 -4.82 -3.10 18.63
C PHE A 51 -5.97 -2.47 17.84
N VAL A 52 -7.12 -2.26 18.47
CA VAL A 52 -8.25 -1.54 17.85
C VAL A 52 -7.86 -0.16 17.37
N GLN A 53 -7.06 0.59 18.15
CA GLN A 53 -6.59 1.91 17.74
C GLN A 53 -5.71 1.89 16.48
N ILE A 54 -5.02 0.78 16.22
CA ILE A 54 -4.16 0.58 15.05
C ILE A 54 -5.01 0.27 13.81
N ILE A 55 -6.05 -0.57 13.95
CA ILE A 55 -6.78 -1.13 12.81
C ILE A 55 -8.11 -0.43 12.51
N ASN A 56 -8.43 0.65 13.21
CA ASN A 56 -9.72 1.35 13.11
C ASN A 56 -9.89 2.23 11.86
N THR A 57 -9.02 2.12 10.87
CA THR A 57 -9.24 2.73 9.55
C THR A 57 -9.70 1.66 8.56
N PRO A 58 -10.65 1.96 7.66
CA PRO A 58 -11.17 0.96 6.72
C PRO A 58 -10.09 0.28 5.87
N LEU A 59 -9.07 1.03 5.45
CA LEU A 59 -7.95 0.47 4.70
C LEU A 59 -7.20 -0.58 5.52
N ILE A 60 -6.74 -0.23 6.73
CA ILE A 60 -5.93 -1.12 7.56
C ILE A 60 -6.72 -2.36 7.96
N LEU A 61 -8.00 -2.21 8.31
CA LEU A 61 -8.88 -3.35 8.57
C LEU A 61 -9.00 -4.26 7.34
N SER A 62 -9.21 -3.70 6.15
CA SER A 62 -9.31 -4.50 4.92
C SER A 62 -8.02 -5.25 4.61
N ARG A 63 -6.84 -4.64 4.84
CA ARG A 63 -5.55 -5.28 4.62
C ARG A 63 -5.28 -6.40 5.62
N LEU A 64 -5.60 -6.15 6.89
CA LEU A 64 -5.51 -7.17 7.95
C LEU A 64 -6.34 -8.41 7.61
N ILE A 65 -7.59 -8.22 7.15
CA ILE A 65 -8.45 -9.34 6.74
C ILE A 65 -7.77 -10.20 5.68
N GLU A 66 -7.19 -9.60 4.65
CA GLU A 66 -6.50 -10.33 3.58
C GLU A 66 -5.26 -11.07 4.08
N ILE A 67 -4.49 -10.47 5.01
CA ILE A 67 -3.35 -11.14 5.63
C ILE A 67 -3.81 -12.36 6.44
N VAL A 68 -4.85 -12.21 7.27
CA VAL A 68 -5.36 -13.32 8.09
C VAL A 68 -5.91 -14.44 7.21
N ARG A 69 -6.60 -14.11 6.12
CA ARG A 69 -7.07 -15.10 5.13
C ARG A 69 -5.93 -15.96 4.60
N TYR A 70 -4.83 -15.30 4.23
CA TYR A 70 -3.71 -15.95 3.56
C TYR A 70 -2.75 -16.66 4.53
N LYS A 71 -2.34 -15.98 5.62
CA LYS A 71 -1.30 -16.45 6.55
C LYS A 71 -1.83 -16.99 7.88
N LYS A 72 -3.06 -16.66 8.25
CA LYS A 72 -3.63 -16.96 9.57
C LYS A 72 -2.85 -16.31 10.73
N GLU A 73 -2.22 -15.16 10.47
CA GLU A 73 -1.40 -14.40 11.41
C GLU A 73 -1.96 -12.99 11.63
N ILE A 74 -1.73 -12.43 12.83
CA ILE A 74 -2.16 -11.08 13.22
C ILE A 74 -0.92 -10.19 13.42
N PRO A 75 -0.61 -9.29 12.48
CA PRO A 75 0.46 -8.31 12.65
C PRO A 75 0.17 -7.34 13.81
N HIS A 76 1.21 -6.71 14.37
CA HIS A 76 1.11 -5.96 15.62
C HIS A 76 1.13 -4.44 15.45
N SER A 77 1.45 -3.94 14.27
CA SER A 77 1.52 -2.50 13.97
C SER A 77 0.95 -2.15 12.60
N GLU A 78 0.59 -0.88 12.39
CA GLU A 78 0.08 -0.41 11.08
C GLU A 78 1.11 -0.62 9.97
N GLY A 79 2.39 -0.31 10.24
CA GLY A 79 3.49 -0.53 9.31
C GLY A 79 3.67 -2.00 8.95
N GLU A 80 3.56 -2.91 9.93
CA GLU A 80 3.59 -4.35 9.67
C GLU A 80 2.40 -4.81 8.83
N ILE A 81 1.19 -4.29 9.08
CA ILE A 81 0.00 -4.62 8.27
C ILE A 81 0.21 -4.19 6.81
N ILE A 82 0.74 -3.00 6.56
CA ILE A 82 1.03 -2.55 5.19
C ILE A 82 2.11 -3.41 4.54
N ALA A 83 3.24 -3.61 5.24
CA ALA A 83 4.36 -4.39 4.74
C ALA A 83 3.95 -5.83 4.40
N GLU A 84 3.24 -6.49 5.31
CA GLU A 84 2.82 -7.87 5.16
C GLU A 84 1.76 -8.02 4.08
N PHE A 85 0.82 -7.08 3.99
CA PHE A 85 -0.16 -7.11 2.91
C PHE A 85 0.49 -7.00 1.52
N LEU A 86 1.42 -6.05 1.35
CA LEU A 86 2.12 -5.87 0.07
C LEU A 86 2.98 -7.09 -0.28
N ASN A 87 3.60 -7.70 0.72
CA ASN A 87 4.34 -8.95 0.55
C ASN A 87 3.41 -10.12 0.16
N CYS A 88 2.26 -10.28 0.81
CA CYS A 88 1.24 -11.27 0.46
C CYS A 88 0.80 -11.14 -1.01
N LEU A 89 0.63 -9.91 -1.53
CA LEU A 89 0.29 -9.72 -2.95
C LEU A 89 1.34 -10.33 -3.89
N LEU A 90 2.62 -10.04 -3.63
CA LEU A 90 3.73 -10.50 -4.47
C LEU A 90 3.97 -12.00 -4.34
N VAL A 91 3.93 -12.53 -3.11
CA VAL A 91 4.11 -13.97 -2.83
C VAL A 91 2.97 -14.78 -3.45
N ARG A 92 1.72 -14.34 -3.29
CA ARG A 92 0.56 -15.00 -3.90
C ARG A 92 0.67 -15.09 -5.42
N GLU A 93 1.08 -13.99 -6.06
CA GLU A 93 1.31 -13.97 -7.52
C GLU A 93 2.44 -14.93 -7.93
N LYS A 94 3.52 -14.98 -7.15
CA LYS A 94 4.67 -15.84 -7.46
C LYS A 94 4.38 -17.32 -7.25
N GLU A 95 3.78 -17.66 -6.12
CA GLU A 95 3.70 -19.05 -5.63
C GLU A 95 2.40 -19.72 -6.05
N GLU A 96 1.26 -19.04 -5.93
CA GLU A 96 -0.04 -19.63 -6.27
C GLU A 96 -0.35 -19.52 -7.75
N LYS A 97 -0.13 -18.35 -8.35
CA LYS A 97 -0.32 -18.15 -9.80
C LYS A 97 0.89 -18.59 -10.62
N GLN A 98 1.98 -18.98 -9.96
CA GLN A 98 3.18 -19.53 -10.59
C GLN A 98 3.76 -18.63 -11.68
N ASP A 99 3.75 -17.31 -11.47
CA ASP A 99 4.36 -16.39 -12.43
C ASP A 99 5.88 -16.59 -12.46
N ALA A 100 6.36 -17.27 -13.49
CA ALA A 100 7.78 -17.57 -13.68
C ALA A 100 8.62 -16.31 -13.89
N ARG A 101 8.05 -15.23 -14.45
CA ARG A 101 8.75 -13.98 -14.74
C ARG A 101 8.91 -13.11 -13.50
N LEU A 102 8.01 -13.25 -12.52
CA LEU A 102 8.01 -12.44 -11.31
C LEU A 102 9.25 -12.72 -10.46
N ASP A 103 10.11 -11.72 -10.31
CA ASP A 103 11.18 -11.67 -9.32
C ASP A 103 10.80 -10.62 -8.27
N ILE A 104 10.34 -11.10 -7.11
CA ILE A 104 9.85 -10.27 -6.00
C ILE A 104 10.91 -9.25 -5.57
N LYS A 105 12.18 -9.66 -5.51
CA LYS A 105 13.28 -8.78 -5.08
C LYS A 105 13.47 -7.62 -6.06
N ARG A 106 13.44 -7.92 -7.36
CA ARG A 106 13.55 -6.89 -8.40
C ARG A 106 12.34 -5.96 -8.39
N ILE A 107 11.12 -6.48 -8.27
CA ILE A 107 9.91 -5.64 -8.14
C ILE A 107 10.02 -4.69 -6.94
N ILE A 108 10.47 -5.18 -5.79
CA ILE A 108 10.67 -4.34 -4.60
C ILE A 108 11.67 -3.21 -4.88
N TYR A 109 12.82 -3.49 -5.51
CA TYR A 109 13.78 -2.42 -5.86
C TYR A 109 13.20 -1.39 -6.83
N LEU A 110 12.37 -1.82 -7.79
CA LEU A 110 11.69 -0.90 -8.70
C LEU A 110 10.69 -0.03 -7.94
N LEU A 111 9.82 -0.62 -7.12
CA LEU A 111 8.79 0.09 -6.35
C LEU A 111 9.39 1.09 -5.35
N ARG A 112 10.49 0.73 -4.69
CA ARG A 112 11.25 1.63 -3.82
C ARG A 112 11.73 2.88 -4.53
N MET A 113 12.40 2.70 -5.67
CA MET A 113 12.89 3.83 -6.47
C MET A 113 11.74 4.68 -7.03
N ILE A 114 10.64 4.06 -7.46
CA ILE A 114 9.44 4.77 -7.90
C ILE A 114 8.87 5.61 -6.75
N ALA A 115 8.72 5.05 -5.55
CA ALA A 115 8.22 5.76 -4.38
C ALA A 115 9.13 6.93 -3.98
N PHE A 116 10.44 6.69 -3.93
CA PHE A 116 11.44 7.70 -3.61
C PHE A 116 11.41 8.88 -4.59
N GLU A 117 11.55 8.60 -5.89
CA GLU A 117 11.59 9.63 -6.93
C GLU A 117 10.28 10.40 -7.10
N SER A 118 9.14 9.74 -6.84
CA SER A 118 7.83 10.37 -6.96
C SER A 118 7.51 11.27 -5.77
N LEU A 119 7.92 10.90 -4.56
CA LEU A 119 7.68 11.71 -3.36
C LEU A 119 8.61 12.93 -3.31
N GLU A 120 9.91 12.76 -3.55
CA GLU A 120 10.91 13.85 -3.52
C GLU A 120 10.60 14.99 -4.49
N LYS A 121 9.87 14.71 -5.57
CA LYS A 121 9.54 15.71 -6.60
C LYS A 121 8.21 16.39 -6.41
N LYS A 122 7.30 15.82 -5.61
CA LYS A 122 5.89 16.20 -5.60
C LYS A 122 5.27 16.29 -4.20
N GLU A 123 6.00 15.93 -3.14
CA GLU A 123 5.64 16.02 -1.71
C GLU A 123 4.35 15.27 -1.30
N ALA A 124 3.72 14.55 -2.22
CA ALA A 124 2.51 13.76 -2.00
C ALA A 124 2.38 12.64 -3.05
N ASN A 125 1.52 11.66 -2.76
CA ASN A 125 1.14 10.62 -3.71
C ASN A 125 0.39 11.21 -4.91
N SER A 126 1.17 11.49 -5.94
CA SER A 126 0.77 12.27 -7.10
C SER A 126 1.06 11.50 -8.37
N GLY A 127 0.28 11.78 -9.41
CA GLY A 127 0.35 11.04 -10.65
C GLY A 127 1.69 11.20 -11.38
N MET A 128 2.18 10.10 -11.94
CA MET A 128 3.39 9.99 -12.75
C MET A 128 2.99 9.56 -14.17
N THR A 129 3.55 10.20 -15.19
CA THR A 129 3.45 9.70 -16.56
C THR A 129 4.15 8.35 -16.71
N GLU A 130 3.79 7.57 -17.74
CA GLU A 130 4.47 6.29 -18.03
C GLU A 130 5.98 6.48 -18.17
N SER A 131 6.38 7.54 -18.87
CA SER A 131 7.80 7.88 -19.09
C SER A 131 8.54 8.15 -17.78
N GLU A 132 7.90 8.82 -16.81
CA GLU A 132 8.47 9.00 -15.47
C GLU A 132 8.66 7.65 -14.77
N VAL A 133 7.65 6.79 -14.78
CA VAL A 133 7.73 5.47 -14.13
C VAL A 133 8.85 4.62 -14.75
N LEU A 134 8.92 4.54 -16.07
CA LEU A 134 9.96 3.78 -16.79
C LEU A 134 11.36 4.36 -16.56
N LYS A 135 11.47 5.69 -16.44
CA LYS A 135 12.72 6.35 -16.04
C LYS A 135 13.14 5.96 -14.63
N TYR A 136 12.22 5.87 -13.68
CA TYR A 136 12.52 5.45 -12.30
C TYR A 136 12.91 3.96 -12.24
N CYS A 137 12.25 3.10 -13.02
CA CYS A 137 12.67 1.72 -13.19
C CYS A 137 14.10 1.61 -13.72
N SER A 138 14.42 2.40 -14.75
CA SER A 138 15.78 2.44 -15.33
C SER A 138 16.82 2.88 -14.29
N LYS A 139 16.52 3.94 -13.53
CA LYS A 139 17.37 4.41 -12.44
C LYS A 139 17.61 3.33 -11.38
N SER A 140 16.57 2.59 -10.99
CA SER A 140 16.70 1.49 -10.03
C SER A 140 17.62 0.38 -10.54
N MET A 141 17.43 -0.02 -11.80
CA MET A 141 18.26 -1.04 -12.45
C MET A 141 19.74 -0.64 -12.50
N ASP A 142 20.03 0.64 -12.80
CA ASP A 142 21.39 1.18 -12.81
C ASP A 142 21.99 1.23 -11.40
N THR A 143 21.26 1.76 -10.41
CA THR A 143 21.71 1.88 -9.02
C THR A 143 22.03 0.52 -8.40
N TYR A 144 21.14 -0.45 -8.58
CA TYR A 144 21.24 -1.77 -7.95
C TYR A 144 21.86 -2.84 -8.86
N ARG A 145 22.34 -2.44 -10.06
CA ARG A 145 23.06 -3.28 -11.02
C ARG A 145 22.32 -4.58 -11.38
N PHE A 146 21.06 -4.46 -11.76
CA PHE A 146 20.26 -5.58 -12.26
C PHE A 146 19.58 -5.24 -13.60
N GLN A 147 18.97 -6.24 -14.23
CA GLN A 147 18.17 -6.07 -15.45
C GLN A 147 16.79 -6.68 -15.23
N TYR A 148 15.76 -6.00 -15.71
CA TYR A 148 14.38 -6.47 -15.61
C TYR A 148 13.50 -5.79 -16.66
N ASP A 149 12.42 -6.45 -17.04
CA ASP A 149 11.45 -5.86 -17.97
C ASP A 149 10.58 -4.85 -17.22
N ALA A 150 10.81 -3.56 -17.47
CA ALA A 150 10.11 -2.47 -16.79
C ALA A 150 8.62 -2.38 -17.17
N LEU A 151 8.25 -2.79 -18.39
CA LEU A 151 6.84 -2.80 -18.82
C LEU A 151 6.08 -3.91 -18.11
N TYR A 152 6.67 -5.11 -18.06
CA TYR A 152 6.11 -6.21 -17.27
C TYR A 152 6.01 -5.86 -15.78
N ALA A 153 7.04 -5.22 -15.21
CA ALA A 153 6.99 -4.78 -13.83
C ALA A 153 5.82 -3.82 -13.59
N LEU A 154 5.62 -2.85 -14.49
CA LEU A 154 4.51 -1.90 -14.41
C LEU A 154 3.15 -2.62 -14.50
N ASP A 155 2.98 -3.53 -15.46
CA ASP A 155 1.74 -4.30 -15.62
C ASP A 155 1.40 -5.11 -14.38
N ILE A 156 2.39 -5.76 -13.76
CA ILE A 156 2.17 -6.56 -12.54
C ILE A 156 1.80 -5.69 -11.35
N VAL A 157 2.50 -4.57 -11.12
CA VAL A 157 2.18 -3.72 -9.95
C VAL A 157 0.82 -3.03 -10.11
N LEU A 158 0.35 -2.82 -11.34
CA LEU A 158 -1.02 -2.40 -11.65
C LEU A 158 -2.04 -3.52 -11.40
N GLN A 159 -1.76 -4.73 -11.88
CA GLN A 159 -2.63 -5.89 -11.67
C GLN A 159 -2.81 -6.20 -10.18
N LEU A 160 -1.75 -6.04 -9.39
CA LEU A 160 -1.77 -6.24 -7.95
C LEU A 160 -2.44 -5.08 -7.18
N GLY A 161 -2.78 -3.99 -7.86
CA GLY A 161 -3.35 -2.80 -7.21
C GLY A 161 -2.38 -2.13 -6.24
N ILE A 162 -1.07 -2.21 -6.50
CA ILE A 162 -0.05 -1.44 -5.77
C ILE A 162 0.04 -0.02 -6.38
N LEU A 163 0.01 0.04 -7.70
CA LEU A 163 -0.24 1.26 -8.46
C LEU A 163 -1.63 1.19 -9.11
N GLU A 164 -2.18 2.36 -9.42
CA GLU A 164 -3.39 2.54 -10.22
C GLU A 164 -3.08 3.44 -11.41
N LYS A 165 -3.76 3.19 -12.53
CA LYS A 165 -3.78 4.11 -13.66
C LYS A 165 -5.04 4.99 -13.57
N ARG A 166 -4.85 6.30 -13.48
CA ARG A 166 -5.90 7.33 -13.50
C ARG A 166 -5.68 8.20 -14.72
N GLU A 167 -6.52 8.00 -15.74
CA GLU A 167 -6.31 8.58 -17.08
C GLU A 167 -4.93 8.20 -17.62
N ASP A 168 -4.06 9.19 -17.85
CA ASP A 168 -2.70 9.01 -18.37
C ASP A 168 -1.62 8.98 -17.28
N LEU A 169 -2.02 8.96 -16.01
CA LEU A 169 -1.11 8.99 -14.85
C LEU A 169 -1.17 7.71 -14.02
N TYR A 170 -0.02 7.31 -13.53
CA TYR A 170 0.21 6.21 -12.61
C TYR A 170 0.42 6.77 -11.21
N VAL A 171 -0.29 6.23 -10.22
CA VAL A 171 -0.24 6.71 -8.83
C VAL A 171 -0.22 5.51 -7.89
N PHE A 172 0.38 5.60 -6.70
CA PHE A 172 0.19 4.53 -5.72
C PHE A 172 -1.29 4.47 -5.33
N SER A 173 -1.84 3.27 -5.20
CA SER A 173 -3.25 3.10 -4.84
C SER A 173 -3.58 3.73 -3.48
N HIS A 174 -2.56 3.84 -2.61
CA HIS A 174 -2.68 4.52 -1.34
C HIS A 174 -1.35 5.18 -0.91
N GLN A 175 -1.43 6.31 -0.20
CA GLN A 175 -0.25 7.03 0.35
C GLN A 175 0.62 6.11 1.21
N ALA A 176 0.01 5.33 2.11
CA ALA A 176 0.73 4.38 2.96
C ALA A 176 1.58 3.35 2.18
N TYR A 177 1.21 3.02 0.93
CA TYR A 177 2.01 2.12 0.09
C TYR A 177 3.25 2.84 -0.45
N GLN A 178 3.09 4.09 -0.89
CA GLN A 178 4.21 4.94 -1.28
C GLN A 178 5.16 5.14 -0.09
N ASP A 179 4.63 5.50 1.08
CA ASP A 179 5.43 5.76 2.29
C ASP A 179 6.24 4.54 2.71
N TYR A 180 5.65 3.35 2.64
CA TYR A 180 6.33 2.09 2.94
C TYR A 180 7.56 1.88 2.04
N TYR A 181 7.37 1.98 0.72
CA TYR A 181 8.47 1.79 -0.23
C TYR A 181 9.49 2.93 -0.21
N TYR A 182 9.04 4.16 0.05
CA TYR A 182 9.91 5.33 0.25
C TYR A 182 10.85 5.08 1.44
N ALA A 183 10.30 4.69 2.61
CA ALA A 183 11.08 4.46 3.81
C ALA A 183 12.15 3.35 3.62
N MET A 184 11.82 2.31 2.85
CA MET A 184 12.79 1.27 2.48
C MET A 184 13.95 1.79 1.63
N GLU A 185 13.70 2.76 0.76
CA GLU A 185 14.74 3.38 -0.07
C GLU A 185 15.59 4.34 0.73
N GLU A 186 14.96 5.21 1.52
CA GLU A 186 15.65 6.17 2.40
C GLU A 186 16.62 5.45 3.34
N LEU A 187 16.20 4.35 3.97
CA LEU A 187 17.07 3.52 4.81
C LEU A 187 18.28 2.95 4.05
N ALA A 188 18.10 2.54 2.79
CA ALA A 188 19.21 2.00 2.01
C ALA A 188 20.21 3.07 1.57
N VAL A 189 19.73 4.28 1.27
CA VAL A 189 20.58 5.43 0.95
C VAL A 189 21.38 5.89 2.18
N ILE A 190 20.80 5.86 3.37
CA ILE A 190 21.52 6.20 4.62
C ILE A 190 22.59 5.16 4.95
N GLN A 191 22.38 3.90 4.58
CA GLN A 191 23.28 2.78 4.91
C GLN A 191 24.37 2.51 3.86
N SER A 192 24.33 3.20 2.70
CA SER A 192 25.30 3.07 1.60
C SER A 192 26.48 4.04 1.72
#